data_AF-A0AAU0KIY5-F1
#
_entry.id   AF-A0AAU0KIY5-F1
#
_cell.length_a   1.000
_cell.length_b   1.000
_cell.length_c   1.000
_cell.angle_alpha   90.00
_cell.angle_beta   90.00
_cell.angle_gamma   90.00
#
_symmetry.space_group_name_H-M   'P 1'
#
loop_
_entity.id
_entity.type
_entity.pdbx_description
1 polymer ?
#
loop_
_entity_poly.entity_id
_entity_poly.type
_entity_poly.pdbx_seq_one_letter_code
_entity_poly.pdbx_strand_id
1 'polypeptide(L)' 'MRSDSEIKQDVEWELKWDREIDATHIAVAVKDGVVTCRYRHASGRRVPRLFLV' A
#
# COMPACT_ATOMS: atom_id res chain seq x y z
N MET A 1 -5.83 11.75 -16.74
CA MET A 1 -6.24 11.14 -15.45
C MET A 1 -5.40 9.88 -15.29
N ARG A 2 -4.77 9.66 -14.13
CA ARG A 2 -4.01 8.43 -13.90
C ARG A 2 -4.98 7.25 -13.87
N SER A 3 -4.60 6.15 -14.51
CA SER A 3 -5.35 4.91 -14.46
C SER A 3 -5.19 4.21 -13.10
N ASP A 4 -6.15 3.38 -12.73
CA ASP A 4 -6.09 2.60 -11.48
C ASP A 4 -4.81 1.75 -11.40
N SER A 5 -4.32 1.26 -12.54
CA SER A 5 -3.07 0.50 -12.64
C SER A 5 -1.83 1.37 -12.38
N GLU A 6 -1.80 2.62 -12.85
CA GLU A 6 -0.70 3.56 -12.58
C GLU A 6 -0.68 3.95 -11.10
N ILE A 7 -1.85 4.24 -10.52
CA ILE A 7 -1.98 4.55 -9.09
C ILE A 7 -1.52 3.36 -8.26
N LYS A 8 -1.93 2.14 -8.63
CA LYS A 8 -1.49 0.92 -7.94
C LYS A 8 0.02 0.77 -7.99
N GLN A 9 0.62 0.94 -9.17
CA GLN A 9 2.05 0.80 -9.35
C GLN A 9 2.82 1.84 -8.53
N ASP A 10 2.41 3.11 -8.54
CA ASP A 10 3.01 4.16 -7.70
C ASP A 10 2.96 3.79 -6.21
N VAL A 11 1.80 3.32 -5.71
CA VAL A 11 1.64 2.92 -4.30
C VAL A 11 2.52 1.71 -3.97
N GLU A 12 2.61 0.71 -4.85
CA GLU A 12 3.48 -0.45 -4.65
C GLU A 12 4.97 -0.08 -4.66
N TRP A 13 5.37 0.90 -5.49
CA TRP A 13 6.73 1.43 -5.52
C TRP A 13 7.10 2.14 -4.21
N GLU A 14 6.25 3.03 -3.71
CA GLU A 14 6.48 3.75 -2.46
C GLU A 14 6.59 2.79 -1.26
N LEU A 15 5.71 1.77 -1.21
CA LEU A 15 5.74 0.75 -0.16
C LEU A 15 7.02 -0.10 -0.19
N LYS A 16 7.62 -0.30 -1.36
CA LYS A 16 8.86 -1.09 -1.51
C LYS A 16 10.08 -0.36 -0.96
N TRP A 17 10.05 0.98 -0.91
CA TRP A 17 11.15 1.79 -0.40
C TRP A 17 11.15 1.94 1.12
N ASP A 18 10.03 1.64 1.79
CA ASP A 18 9.92 1.73 3.24
C ASP A 18 10.52 0.50 3.92
N ARG A 19 11.65 0.69 4.64
CA ARG A 19 12.41 -0.40 5.27
C ARG A 19 11.73 -0.99 6.50
N GLU A 20 10.70 -0.34 7.04
CA GLU A 20 9.90 -0.84 8.16
C GLU A 20 8.66 -1.62 7.71
N ILE A 21 8.33 -1.54 6.41
CA ILE A 21 7.17 -2.18 5.82
C ILE A 21 7.61 -3.36 4.97
N ASP A 22 7.22 -4.56 5.39
CA ASP A 22 7.32 -5.71 4.51
C ASP A 22 6.18 -5.65 3.48
N ALA A 23 6.47 -5.12 2.30
CA ALA A 23 5.52 -4.96 1.20
C ALA A 23 4.87 -6.29 0.79
N THR A 24 5.51 -7.43 1.07
CA THR A 24 4.96 -8.77 0.82
C THR A 24 3.73 -9.08 1.68
N HIS A 25 3.56 -8.38 2.80
CA HIS A 25 2.41 -8.48 3.69
C HIS A 25 1.28 -7.49 3.36
N ILE A 26 1.47 -6.63 2.35
CA ILE A 26 0.49 -5.62 1.96
C ILE A 26 -0.13 -5.97 0.61
N ALA A 27 -1.45 -6.11 0.61
CA ALA A 27 -2.24 -6.20 -0.62
C ALA A 27 -2.81 -4.81 -0.96
N VAL A 28 -2.42 -4.27 -2.12
CA VAL A 28 -2.94 -3.01 -2.68
C VAL A 28 -3.96 -3.31 -3.78
N ALA A 29 -5.15 -2.71 -3.66
CA ALA A 29 -6.18 -2.71 -4.69
C ALA A 29 -6.59 -1.27 -5.00
N VAL A 30 -6.78 -0.95 -6.28
CA VAL A 30 -7.27 0.37 -6.72
C VAL A 30 -8.50 0.15 -7.56
N LYS A 31 -9.53 0.94 -7.31
CA LYS A 31 -10.78 0.91 -8.07
C LYS A 31 -11.38 2.31 -8.13
N ASP A 32 -11.66 2.79 -9.33
CA ASP A 32 -12.26 4.10 -9.58
C ASP A 32 -11.45 5.24 -8.90
N GLY A 33 -10.11 5.14 -8.93
CA GLY A 33 -9.20 6.06 -8.25
C GLY A 33 -9.10 5.91 -6.73
N VAL A 34 -9.88 5.01 -6.11
CA VAL A 34 -9.84 4.76 -4.66
C VAL A 34 -8.84 3.64 -4.35
N VAL A 35 -7.85 3.96 -3.51
CA VAL A 35 -6.83 3.00 -3.06
C VAL A 35 -7.28 2.31 -1.77
N THR A 36 -7.27 0.98 -1.80
CA THR A 36 -7.51 0.12 -0.64
C THR A 36 -6.26 -0.69 -0.33
N CYS A 37 -5.73 -0.54 0.87
CA CYS A 37 -4.56 -1.26 1.37
C CYS A 37 -4.99 -2.23 2.48
N ARG A 38 -4.63 -3.51 2.35
CA ARG A 38 -4.86 -4.55 3.37
C ARG A 38 -3.55 -5.14 3.83
N TYR A 39 -3.24 -4.96 5.10
CA TYR A 39 -2.08 -5.56 5.74
C TYR A 39 -2.45 -6.91 6.36
N ARG A 40 -1.76 -7.98 5.95
CA ARG A 40 -1.89 -9.31 6.55
C ARG A 40 -0.63 -9.60 7.36
N HIS A 41 -0.67 -9.25 8.64
CA HIS A 41 0.43 -9.50 9.56
C HIS A 41 0.02 -10.42 10.70
N ALA A 42 0.73 -11.54 10.80
CA ALA A 42 0.61 -12.46 11.90
C ALA A 42 1.48 -11.96 13.06
N SER A 43 0.96 -11.00 13.85
CA SER A 43 1.29 -10.72 15.27
C SER A 43 1.11 -9.23 15.61
N GLY A 44 0.80 -8.95 16.88
CA GLY A 44 0.28 -7.65 17.34
C GLY A 44 1.30 -6.51 17.45
N ARG A 45 1.84 -6.02 16.33
CA ARG A 45 2.54 -4.73 16.27
C ARG A 45 1.76 -3.74 15.40
N ARG A 46 1.55 -2.53 15.93
CA ARG A 46 0.82 -1.45 15.26
C ARG A 46 1.63 -0.98 14.06
N VAL A 47 1.02 -1.00 12.87
CA VAL A 47 1.61 -0.38 11.67
C VAL A 47 1.63 1.14 11.83
N PRO A 48 2.75 1.82 11.51
CA PRO A 48 2.76 3.27 11.42
C PRO A 48 1.80 3.70 10.29
N ARG A 49 0.99 4.72 10.57
CA ARG A 49 0.03 5.29 9.62
C ARG A 49 0.80 5.90 8.45
N LEU A 50 0.81 5.22 7.30
CA LEU A 50 1.27 5.82 6.05
C LEU A 50 0.19 6.80 5.56
N PHE A 51 0.48 8.09 5.61
CA PHE A 51 -0.37 9.13 5.03
C PHE A 51 -0.24 9.06 3.50
N LEU A 52 -1.30 8.62 2.83
CA LEU A 52 -1.47 8.80 1.40
C LEU A 52 -2.06 10.22 1.20
N VAL A 53 -1.27 11.13 0.63
CA VAL A 53 -1.73 12.42 0.07
C VAL A 53 -1.79 12.32 -1.45
#